data_AF-A0A0C9WDY0-F1
#
_entry.id   AF-A0A0C9WDY0-F1
#
_cell.length_a   1.000
_cell.length_b   1.000
_cell.length_c   1.000
_cell.angle_alpha   90.00
_cell.angle_beta   90.00
_cell.angle_gamma   90.00
#
_symmetry.space_group_name_H-M   'P 1'
#
loop_
_entity.id
_entity.type
_entity.pdbx_description
1 polymer ?
#
loop_
_entity_poly.entity_id
_entity_poly.type
_entity_poly.pdbx_seq_one_letter_code
_entity_poly.pdbx_strand_id
1 'polypeptide(L)'
;MPPSDFKNADVDGIVEKLTTDEAILLTAGVGFWRTHEVPRLGIPAIKVRTDSETLLIRITDFKNADVDDIIEKLTTDEAILLTAGVGFWHTHEVPRLGIPAIKVCDGPNGIRGNHFFMSTPAKCLPSATALGATWDTELIEEVGLKLLAGEAKLRAAPVILAPTCNIQRNPLGGRAFESFSEDPLLSGMIAAAYVKGVQKGGIGSTIKHFVCNDKENDRMAYDSILSERALREIYLMPFMLAQKYAKPWAFMTAYNRVNGTHASENRHLLQDILRNEWKFDGLIMSDWFGVYSIDLSINAGLDLEMPGTNKWRMLDLMNRSITSRKLTVRTVKERARKVVELAKRVAQEAPEMAEAVKLASEADVVIAVVGLNADWETGGYDRKTLALPGRTDELITKVLAANPKTIVVTQSGSSITLPWADSVPAIVHSWYLGNSTGAAIADVLLGNKNPSGKLSLTFPKRLEDISGHGHFHSENGVGYKHFQHRGIAPQFAFGHGLSYTTFAYSDLQLSTPVVANGDFSLSATVTVTNTGKVAGSEVVQLYVSMPKTSDLTHPELMLRAFHKVKDLASGASQKVTITVDKYAVSYWEDRITRWVIEKGEYGVKVGSSSDSLPLSSTFVVSKGLEWNGL
;
A
#
# COMPACT_ATOMS: atom_id res chain seq x y z
N MET A 1 -49.98 8.91 -24.39
CA MET A 1 -50.28 8.40 -25.74
C MET A 1 -49.45 7.15 -25.99
N PRO A 2 -49.96 6.13 -26.69
CA PRO A 2 -49.11 5.07 -27.21
C PRO A 2 -48.09 5.66 -28.21
N PRO A 3 -46.84 5.15 -28.27
CA PRO A 3 -45.77 5.68 -29.14
C PRO A 3 -46.13 5.76 -30.63
N SER A 4 -47.13 5.00 -31.07
CA SER A 4 -47.66 5.00 -32.44
C SER A 4 -48.25 6.35 -32.87
N ASP A 5 -48.74 7.14 -31.91
CA ASP A 5 -49.48 8.38 -32.19
C ASP A 5 -48.57 9.60 -32.30
N PHE A 6 -47.31 9.48 -31.87
CA PHE A 6 -46.31 10.56 -31.92
C PHE A 6 -45.60 10.67 -33.28
N LYS A 7 -45.82 9.70 -34.18
CA LYS A 7 -45.09 9.54 -35.45
C LYS A 7 -45.32 10.66 -36.46
N ASN A 8 -46.44 11.39 -36.31
CA ASN A 8 -46.86 12.47 -37.20
C ASN A 8 -47.00 13.82 -36.44
N ALA A 9 -46.32 13.96 -35.31
CA ALA A 9 -46.40 15.16 -34.48
C ALA A 9 -45.70 16.35 -35.15
N ASP A 10 -46.30 17.54 -35.05
CA ASP A 10 -45.71 18.82 -35.46
C ASP A 10 -44.59 19.19 -34.49
N VAL A 11 -43.37 18.78 -34.82
CA VAL A 11 -42.19 18.91 -33.94
C VAL A 11 -41.88 20.38 -33.66
N ASP A 12 -41.95 21.24 -34.68
CA ASP A 12 -41.63 22.66 -34.53
C ASP A 12 -42.67 23.37 -33.64
N GLY A 13 -43.96 23.07 -33.86
CA GLY A 13 -45.04 23.58 -33.00
C GLY A 13 -45.05 23.01 -31.58
N ILE A 14 -44.38 21.88 -31.33
CA ILE A 14 -44.14 21.32 -29.99
C ILE A 14 -42.95 22.01 -29.33
N VAL A 15 -41.87 22.24 -30.08
CA VAL A 15 -40.64 22.90 -29.59
C VAL A 15 -40.93 24.35 -29.18
N GLU A 16 -41.75 25.08 -29.93
CA GLU A 16 -42.17 26.44 -29.55
C GLU A 16 -43.00 26.51 -28.26
N LYS A 17 -43.64 25.39 -27.87
CA LYS A 17 -44.50 25.30 -26.67
C LYS A 17 -43.78 24.68 -25.45
N LEU A 18 -42.49 24.34 -25.60
CA LEU A 18 -41.65 23.91 -24.50
C LEU A 18 -41.29 25.11 -23.63
N THR A 19 -41.46 24.94 -22.33
CA THR A 19 -40.82 25.84 -21.37
C THR A 19 -39.32 25.58 -21.32
N THR A 20 -38.53 26.56 -20.86
CA THR A 20 -37.08 26.41 -20.69
C THR A 20 -36.72 25.20 -19.82
N ASP A 21 -37.50 24.93 -18.77
CA ASP A 21 -37.28 23.79 -17.88
C ASP A 21 -37.62 22.44 -18.55
N GLU A 22 -38.69 22.37 -19.35
CA GLU A 22 -39.05 21.16 -20.13
C GLU A 22 -37.98 20.85 -21.20
N ALA A 23 -37.42 21.87 -21.85
CA ALA A 23 -36.32 21.71 -22.81
C ALA A 23 -35.03 21.21 -22.14
N ILE A 24 -34.68 21.77 -20.97
CA ILE A 24 -33.53 21.32 -20.18
C ILE A 24 -33.74 19.88 -19.71
N LEU A 25 -34.93 19.51 -19.24
CA LEU A 25 -35.24 18.15 -18.79
C LEU A 25 -35.15 17.10 -19.91
N LEU A 26 -35.58 17.44 -21.13
CA LEU A 26 -35.44 16.55 -22.28
C LEU A 26 -33.97 16.27 -22.65
N THR A 27 -33.07 17.22 -22.38
CA THR A 27 -31.61 17.03 -22.57
C THR A 27 -30.92 16.28 -21.43
N ALA A 28 -31.54 16.18 -20.25
CA ALA A 28 -30.90 15.66 -19.04
C ALA A 28 -31.18 14.16 -18.73
N GLY A 29 -32.15 13.53 -19.41
CA GLY A 29 -32.51 12.10 -19.22
C GLY A 29 -33.04 11.76 -17.82
N VAL A 30 -33.60 10.55 -17.64
CA VAL A 30 -34.04 10.05 -16.31
C VAL A 30 -33.79 8.57 -16.12
N GLY A 31 -33.02 8.23 -15.09
CA GLY A 31 -32.63 6.85 -14.78
C GLY A 31 -31.73 6.24 -15.86
N PHE A 32 -31.44 4.95 -15.75
CA PHE A 32 -30.70 4.22 -16.78
C PHE A 32 -31.56 4.09 -18.06
N TRP A 33 -31.08 4.64 -19.18
CA TRP A 33 -31.56 4.43 -20.55
C TRP A 33 -32.97 4.95 -20.91
N ARG A 34 -33.43 6.06 -20.31
CA ARG A 34 -34.71 6.70 -20.71
C ARG A 34 -34.60 8.22 -20.87
N THR A 35 -35.29 8.77 -21.87
CA THR A 35 -35.55 10.21 -21.97
C THR A 35 -36.64 10.64 -20.98
N HIS A 36 -36.68 11.92 -20.64
CA HIS A 36 -37.78 12.49 -19.84
C HIS A 36 -39.08 12.53 -20.65
N GLU A 37 -40.22 12.34 -19.99
CA GLU A 37 -41.53 12.54 -20.60
C GLU A 37 -42.04 13.97 -20.35
N VAL A 38 -42.81 14.50 -21.29
CA VAL A 38 -43.56 15.75 -21.12
C VAL A 38 -45.03 15.47 -21.41
N PRO A 39 -45.79 14.92 -20.45
CA PRO A 39 -47.13 14.39 -20.67
C PRO A 39 -48.13 15.42 -21.23
N ARG A 40 -47.97 16.70 -20.87
CA ARG A 40 -48.79 17.82 -21.36
C ARG A 40 -48.66 18.04 -22.87
N LEU A 41 -47.47 17.78 -23.44
CA LEU A 41 -47.19 17.91 -24.86
C LEU A 41 -47.25 16.55 -25.58
N GLY A 42 -47.69 15.50 -24.88
CA GLY A 42 -47.79 14.15 -25.42
C GLY A 42 -46.44 13.45 -25.62
N ILE A 43 -45.31 14.04 -25.22
CA ILE A 43 -43.96 13.47 -25.40
C ILE A 43 -43.78 12.29 -24.44
N PRO A 44 -43.67 11.03 -24.94
CA PRO A 44 -43.50 9.86 -24.10
C PRO A 44 -42.03 9.67 -23.70
N ALA A 45 -41.77 9.01 -22.56
CA ALA A 45 -40.44 8.55 -22.22
C ALA A 45 -40.01 7.44 -23.19
N ILE A 46 -38.89 7.65 -23.91
CA ILE A 46 -38.36 6.70 -24.86
C ILE A 46 -37.28 5.88 -24.16
N LYS A 47 -37.41 4.55 -24.18
CA LYS A 47 -36.37 3.64 -23.74
C LYS A 47 -35.30 3.59 -24.83
N VAL A 48 -34.09 4.06 -24.52
CA VAL A 48 -32.92 3.92 -25.39
C VAL A 48 -32.47 2.47 -25.29
N ARG A 49 -32.85 1.64 -26.25
CA ARG A 49 -32.48 0.23 -26.29
C ARG A 49 -31.13 0.13 -27.02
N THR A 50 -30.07 -0.28 -26.32
CA THR A 50 -28.96 -0.97 -26.98
C THR A 50 -29.31 -2.45 -26.98
N ASP A 51 -29.34 -3.04 -28.17
CA ASP A 51 -29.66 -4.45 -28.32
C ASP A 51 -28.58 -5.29 -27.64
N SER A 52 -28.99 -6.09 -26.65
CA SER A 52 -28.10 -6.86 -25.76
C SER A 52 -27.58 -8.16 -26.40
N GLU A 53 -27.52 -8.24 -27.73
CA GLU A 53 -27.03 -9.43 -28.46
C GLU A 53 -25.61 -9.27 -29.03
N THR A 54 -24.97 -8.10 -28.91
CA THR A 54 -23.61 -7.86 -29.44
C THR A 54 -22.49 -7.76 -28.39
N LEU A 55 -22.78 -8.01 -27.10
CA LEU A 55 -21.81 -7.86 -26.00
C LEU A 55 -21.02 -9.16 -25.70
N LEU A 56 -20.68 -9.89 -26.76
CA LEU A 56 -19.81 -11.07 -26.72
C LEU A 56 -18.65 -10.90 -27.73
N ILE A 57 -18.12 -9.68 -27.89
CA ILE A 57 -16.78 -9.51 -28.46
C ILE A 57 -15.80 -9.93 -27.37
N ARG A 58 -15.14 -11.06 -27.60
CA ARG A 58 -14.29 -11.70 -26.61
C ARG A 58 -12.97 -10.93 -26.53
N ILE A 59 -12.50 -10.63 -25.32
CA ILE A 59 -11.14 -10.14 -25.00
C ILE A 59 -10.04 -10.97 -25.70
N THR A 60 -10.34 -12.21 -26.11
CA THR A 60 -9.45 -13.07 -26.88
C THR A 60 -9.12 -12.55 -28.29
N ASP A 61 -9.96 -11.73 -28.88
CA ASP A 61 -9.79 -11.26 -30.27
C ASP A 61 -8.83 -10.05 -30.32
N PHE A 62 -8.74 -9.29 -29.22
CA PHE A 62 -7.79 -8.17 -29.08
C PHE A 62 -6.33 -8.62 -28.85
N LYS A 63 -6.12 -9.91 -28.54
CA LYS A 63 -4.79 -10.47 -28.28
C LYS A 63 -3.82 -10.29 -29.46
N ASN A 64 -4.33 -10.19 -30.68
CA ASN A 64 -3.55 -10.07 -31.91
C ASN A 64 -3.76 -8.74 -32.63
N ALA A 65 -4.30 -7.72 -31.96
CA ALA A 65 -4.58 -6.43 -32.56
C ALA A 65 -3.29 -5.61 -32.78
N ASP A 66 -3.20 -4.93 -33.93
CA ASP A 66 -2.09 -4.03 -34.25
C ASP A 66 -2.35 -2.66 -33.62
N VAL A 67 -1.53 -2.29 -32.64
CA VAL A 67 -1.72 -1.08 -31.84
C VAL A 67 -1.52 0.18 -32.68
N ASP A 68 -0.56 0.19 -33.60
CA ASP A 68 -0.25 1.38 -34.41
C ASP A 68 -1.40 1.67 -35.40
N ASP A 69 -1.97 0.63 -36.02
CA ASP A 69 -3.14 0.72 -36.91
C ASP A 69 -4.42 1.16 -36.16
N ILE A 70 -4.59 0.75 -34.90
CA ILE A 70 -5.71 1.19 -34.06
C ILE A 70 -5.58 2.68 -33.73
N ILE A 71 -4.38 3.14 -33.35
CA ILE A 71 -4.14 4.55 -33.02
C ILE A 71 -4.40 5.45 -34.23
N GLU A 72 -4.01 5.06 -35.44
CA GLU A 72 -4.30 5.81 -36.66
C GLU A 72 -5.81 5.91 -36.98
N LYS A 73 -6.61 4.94 -36.52
CA LYS A 73 -8.06 4.88 -36.78
C LYS A 73 -8.92 5.51 -35.70
N LEU A 74 -8.34 5.97 -34.59
CA LEU A 74 -9.04 6.72 -33.56
C LEU A 74 -9.40 8.11 -34.07
N THR A 75 -10.65 8.51 -33.86
CA THR A 75 -10.99 9.93 -33.93
C THR A 75 -10.41 10.67 -32.73
N THR A 76 -10.26 11.99 -32.84
CA THR A 76 -9.79 12.83 -31.72
C THR A 76 -10.68 12.66 -30.48
N ASP A 77 -12.00 12.56 -30.64
CA ASP A 77 -12.94 12.39 -29.53
C ASP A 77 -12.82 11.00 -28.88
N GLU A 78 -12.63 9.93 -29.67
CA GLU A 78 -12.37 8.58 -29.14
C GLU A 78 -11.04 8.53 -28.37
N ALA A 79 -9.99 9.21 -28.85
CA ALA A 79 -8.71 9.32 -28.17
C ALA A 79 -8.82 10.09 -26.84
N ILE A 80 -9.58 11.19 -26.80
CA ILE A 80 -9.84 11.96 -25.57
C ILE A 80 -10.64 11.12 -24.56
N LEU A 81 -11.64 10.37 -25.01
CA LEU A 81 -12.45 9.55 -24.11
C LEU A 81 -11.66 8.39 -23.49
N LEU A 82 -10.63 7.88 -24.17
CA LEU A 82 -9.74 6.82 -23.66
C LEU A 82 -8.79 7.28 -22.54
N THR A 83 -8.53 8.59 -22.39
CA THR A 83 -7.66 9.13 -21.34
C THR A 83 -8.41 9.40 -20.02
N ALA A 84 -9.70 9.08 -19.93
CA ALA A 84 -10.51 9.22 -18.72
C ALA A 84 -11.32 7.95 -18.39
N GLY A 85 -11.47 7.66 -17.10
CA GLY A 85 -12.33 6.57 -16.63
C GLY A 85 -13.83 6.87 -16.78
N VAL A 86 -14.64 5.83 -17.02
CA VAL A 86 -16.11 5.86 -16.99
C VAL A 86 -16.60 5.38 -15.63
N GLY A 87 -17.17 6.30 -14.85
CA GLY A 87 -17.60 6.04 -13.48
C GLY A 87 -16.41 5.80 -12.55
N PHE A 88 -16.57 4.92 -11.55
CA PHE A 88 -15.52 4.68 -10.55
C PHE A 88 -14.48 3.63 -10.94
N TRP A 89 -14.78 2.71 -11.86
CA TRP A 89 -14.04 1.43 -11.96
C TRP A 89 -13.76 0.94 -13.39
N HIS A 90 -14.11 1.69 -14.43
CA HIS A 90 -13.95 1.21 -15.81
C HIS A 90 -13.24 2.26 -16.68
N THR A 91 -12.47 1.82 -17.67
CA THR A 91 -12.03 2.70 -18.78
C THR A 91 -13.13 2.84 -19.82
N HIS A 92 -13.00 3.83 -20.72
CA HIS A 92 -13.92 3.97 -21.86
C HIS A 92 -13.72 2.84 -22.88
N GLU A 93 -14.79 2.36 -23.52
CA GLU A 93 -14.74 1.39 -24.63
C GLU A 93 -14.81 2.10 -25.99
N VAL A 94 -14.25 1.50 -27.03
CA VAL A 94 -14.43 1.93 -28.43
C VAL A 94 -14.84 0.70 -29.26
N PRO A 95 -16.14 0.33 -29.24
CA PRO A 95 -16.60 -0.93 -29.83
C PRO A 95 -16.30 -1.09 -31.32
N ARG A 96 -16.31 0.01 -32.09
CA ARG A 96 -15.97 0.03 -33.52
C ARG A 96 -14.55 -0.45 -33.81
N LEU A 97 -13.61 -0.19 -32.91
CA LEU A 97 -12.21 -0.61 -33.00
C LEU A 97 -11.92 -1.84 -32.14
N GLY A 98 -12.96 -2.45 -31.54
CA GLY A 98 -12.83 -3.62 -30.68
C GLY A 98 -12.24 -3.35 -29.30
N ILE A 99 -12.00 -2.09 -28.90
CA ILE A 99 -11.41 -1.74 -27.60
C ILE A 99 -12.47 -1.95 -26.51
N PRO A 100 -12.29 -2.90 -25.56
CA PRO A 100 -13.26 -3.14 -24.50
C PRO A 100 -13.05 -2.20 -23.30
N ALA A 101 -14.10 -1.98 -22.51
CA ALA A 101 -13.96 -1.32 -21.21
C ALA A 101 -13.17 -2.21 -20.24
N ILE A 102 -12.08 -1.68 -19.68
CA ILE A 102 -11.23 -2.39 -18.72
C ILE A 102 -11.71 -2.06 -17.31
N LYS A 103 -12.02 -3.08 -16.52
CA LYS A 103 -12.36 -2.93 -15.11
C LYS A 103 -11.12 -2.89 -14.24
N VAL A 104 -10.98 -1.85 -13.42
CA VAL A 104 -9.97 -1.74 -12.35
C VAL A 104 -10.60 -1.99 -10.98
N CYS A 105 -9.81 -2.50 -10.04
CA CYS A 105 -10.31 -2.85 -8.71
C CYS A 105 -9.23 -2.73 -7.63
N ASP A 106 -9.58 -2.15 -6.48
CA ASP A 106 -8.75 -2.26 -5.27
C ASP A 106 -8.74 -3.70 -4.73
N GLY A 107 -7.68 -4.15 -4.07
CA GLY A 107 -6.39 -3.50 -3.91
C GLY A 107 -5.38 -4.44 -3.23
N PRO A 108 -4.54 -3.95 -2.30
CA PRO A 108 -3.29 -4.63 -1.92
C PRO A 108 -3.43 -5.82 -0.96
N ASN A 109 -4.58 -6.02 -0.31
CA ASN A 109 -4.82 -7.13 0.62
C ASN A 109 -6.11 -7.91 0.31
N GLY A 110 -6.48 -7.95 -0.97
CA GLY A 110 -7.67 -8.65 -1.47
C GLY A 110 -8.38 -7.84 -2.55
N ILE A 111 -9.20 -8.52 -3.35
CA ILE A 111 -9.89 -7.87 -4.48
C ILE A 111 -11.32 -7.53 -4.05
N ARG A 112 -11.62 -6.24 -3.86
CA ARG A 112 -12.88 -5.77 -3.27
C ARG A 112 -14.09 -5.90 -4.21
N GLY A 113 -13.90 -5.66 -5.49
CA GLY A 113 -14.96 -5.51 -6.49
C GLY A 113 -15.38 -4.06 -6.72
N ASN A 114 -16.55 -3.87 -7.34
CA ASN A 114 -17.06 -2.59 -7.88
C ASN A 114 -18.05 -1.86 -6.95
N HIS A 115 -18.30 -2.37 -5.74
CA HIS A 115 -19.21 -1.75 -4.77
C HIS A 115 -18.60 -1.78 -3.38
N PHE A 116 -18.71 -0.66 -2.65
CA PHE A 116 -18.40 -0.60 -1.23
C PHE A 116 -19.56 -1.14 -0.38
N PHE A 117 -20.79 -0.65 -0.63
CA PHE A 117 -22.00 -1.10 0.04
C PHE A 117 -22.54 -2.37 -0.62
N MET A 118 -22.90 -3.38 0.17
CA MET A 118 -23.32 -4.72 -0.32
C MET A 118 -22.32 -5.34 -1.29
N SER A 119 -21.04 -5.28 -0.93
CA SER A 119 -19.96 -5.86 -1.73
C SER A 119 -20.10 -7.38 -1.85
N THR A 120 -19.61 -7.93 -2.96
CA THR A 120 -19.46 -9.39 -3.10
C THR A 120 -18.36 -9.86 -2.14
N PRO A 121 -18.63 -10.81 -1.22
CA PRO A 121 -17.65 -11.30 -0.25
C PRO A 121 -16.30 -11.65 -0.89
N ALA A 122 -15.21 -11.30 -0.22
CA ALA A 122 -13.84 -11.40 -0.73
C ALA A 122 -12.90 -12.10 0.23
N LYS A 123 -11.76 -12.58 -0.30
CA LYS A 123 -10.68 -13.08 0.54
C LYS A 123 -9.85 -11.87 0.99
N CYS A 124 -10.01 -11.48 2.25
CA CYS A 124 -9.12 -10.50 2.87
C CYS A 124 -7.84 -11.20 3.33
N LEU A 125 -6.71 -10.78 2.76
CA LEU A 125 -5.37 -11.21 3.13
C LEU A 125 -4.86 -10.42 4.35
N PRO A 126 -3.76 -10.85 4.97
CA PRO A 126 -3.05 -10.03 5.95
C PRO A 126 -2.69 -8.64 5.39
N SER A 127 -2.58 -7.65 6.29
CA SER A 127 -2.10 -6.30 5.96
C SER A 127 -0.71 -6.35 5.33
N ALA A 128 -0.35 -5.34 4.55
CA ALA A 128 0.93 -5.34 3.86
C ALA A 128 2.10 -5.35 4.86
N THR A 129 1.98 -4.69 6.01
CA THR A 129 2.98 -4.78 7.09
C THR A 129 3.18 -6.20 7.61
N ALA A 130 2.09 -6.98 7.71
CA ALA A 130 2.14 -8.40 8.07
C ALA A 130 2.79 -9.25 6.97
N LEU A 131 2.48 -8.96 5.70
CA LEU A 131 3.14 -9.60 4.55
C LEU A 131 4.64 -9.26 4.50
N GLY A 132 5.02 -8.02 4.76
CA GLY A 132 6.41 -7.59 4.90
C GLY A 132 7.11 -8.30 6.06
N ALA A 133 6.41 -8.52 7.16
CA ALA A 133 6.93 -9.24 8.33
C ALA A 133 7.17 -10.74 8.08
N THR A 134 6.76 -11.29 6.93
CA THR A 134 7.13 -12.65 6.54
C THR A 134 8.58 -12.76 6.10
N TRP A 135 9.16 -11.69 5.52
CA TRP A 135 10.47 -11.68 4.87
C TRP A 135 10.65 -12.82 3.85
N ASP A 136 9.57 -13.23 3.19
CA ASP A 136 9.51 -14.43 2.34
C ASP A 136 8.96 -14.09 0.96
N THR A 137 9.85 -13.67 0.06
CA THR A 137 9.47 -13.30 -1.31
C THR A 137 8.81 -14.44 -2.08
N GLU A 138 9.18 -15.70 -1.82
CA GLU A 138 8.57 -16.86 -2.46
C GLU A 138 7.12 -17.04 -2.02
N LEU A 139 6.83 -16.92 -0.72
CA LEU A 139 5.47 -16.97 -0.19
C LEU A 139 4.62 -15.84 -0.75
N ILE A 140 5.17 -14.63 -0.88
CA ILE A 140 4.44 -13.49 -1.43
C ILE A 140 4.15 -13.67 -2.94
N GLU A 141 5.09 -14.23 -3.72
CA GLU A 141 4.85 -14.59 -5.12
C GLU A 141 3.72 -15.65 -5.21
N GLU A 142 3.73 -16.65 -4.32
CA GLU A 142 2.68 -17.67 -4.25
C GLU A 142 1.30 -17.08 -3.91
N VAL A 143 1.23 -16.17 -2.93
CA VAL A 143 0.01 -15.45 -2.57
C VAL A 143 -0.53 -14.65 -3.75
N GLY A 144 0.35 -13.91 -4.46
CA GLY A 144 0.02 -13.18 -5.68
C GLY A 144 -0.60 -14.08 -6.75
N LEU A 145 0.04 -15.23 -7.02
CA LEU A 145 -0.37 -16.16 -8.06
C LEU A 145 -1.65 -16.94 -7.72
N LYS A 146 -1.71 -17.54 -6.52
CA LYS A 146 -2.74 -18.50 -6.15
C LYS A 146 -3.98 -17.85 -5.56
N LEU A 147 -3.86 -16.70 -4.89
CA LEU A 147 -4.98 -16.05 -4.23
C LEU A 147 -5.46 -14.82 -5.01
N LEU A 148 -4.57 -13.85 -5.24
CA LEU A 148 -4.95 -12.55 -5.79
C LEU A 148 -5.33 -12.64 -7.27
N ALA A 149 -4.50 -13.28 -8.10
CA ALA A 149 -4.81 -13.42 -9.52
C ALA A 149 -6.09 -14.24 -9.76
N GLY A 150 -6.30 -15.31 -8.98
CA GLY A 150 -7.52 -16.11 -9.03
C GLY A 150 -8.76 -15.31 -8.65
N GLU A 151 -8.69 -14.51 -7.59
CA GLU A 151 -9.81 -13.68 -7.16
C GLU A 151 -10.10 -12.50 -8.11
N ALA A 152 -9.06 -11.90 -8.70
CA ALA A 152 -9.20 -10.89 -9.72
C ALA A 152 -9.92 -11.42 -10.98
N LYS A 153 -9.59 -12.65 -11.42
CA LYS A 153 -10.30 -13.35 -12.51
C LYS A 153 -11.77 -13.59 -12.18
N LEU A 154 -12.08 -14.08 -10.97
CA LEU A 154 -13.46 -14.30 -10.53
C LEU A 154 -14.30 -13.01 -10.54
N ARG A 155 -13.65 -11.85 -10.40
CA ARG A 155 -14.30 -10.53 -10.38
C ARG A 155 -14.21 -9.79 -11.72
N ALA A 156 -13.68 -10.44 -12.75
CA ALA A 156 -13.40 -9.85 -14.06
C ALA A 156 -12.62 -8.52 -13.96
N ALA A 157 -11.65 -8.45 -13.04
CA ALA A 157 -10.78 -7.30 -12.85
C ALA A 157 -9.39 -7.61 -13.45
N PRO A 158 -9.15 -7.33 -14.74
CA PRO A 158 -7.87 -7.62 -15.41
C PRO A 158 -6.71 -6.79 -14.88
N VAL A 159 -6.96 -5.67 -14.18
CA VAL A 159 -5.94 -4.84 -13.52
C VAL A 159 -6.35 -4.55 -12.08
N ILE A 160 -5.43 -4.78 -11.13
CA ILE A 160 -5.64 -4.54 -9.70
C ILE A 160 -4.81 -3.36 -9.21
N LEU A 161 -5.38 -2.56 -8.32
CA LEU A 161 -4.78 -1.34 -7.78
C LEU A 161 -3.88 -1.69 -6.58
N ALA A 162 -2.81 -2.42 -6.86
CA ALA A 162 -1.92 -3.03 -5.88
C ALA A 162 -0.53 -3.33 -6.48
N PRO A 163 0.50 -3.53 -5.64
CA PRO A 163 0.50 -3.32 -4.19
C PRO A 163 0.72 -1.84 -3.82
N THR A 164 0.50 -1.50 -2.55
CA THR A 164 0.91 -0.21 -1.99
C THR A 164 2.29 -0.38 -1.33
N CYS A 165 3.25 0.50 -1.64
CA CYS A 165 4.64 0.39 -1.16
C CYS A 165 5.29 1.73 -0.77
N ASN A 166 4.47 2.72 -0.38
CA ASN A 166 4.95 3.93 0.29
C ASN A 166 5.75 3.60 1.56
N ILE A 167 6.64 4.48 1.99
CA ILE A 167 7.52 4.21 3.14
C ILE A 167 6.85 4.71 4.42
N GLN A 168 6.80 3.87 5.46
CA GLN A 168 6.32 4.25 6.79
C GLN A 168 7.35 5.13 7.50
N ARG A 169 7.54 6.34 6.98
CA ARG A 169 8.44 7.34 7.53
C ARG A 169 8.11 7.67 8.99
N ASN A 170 6.81 7.77 9.27
CA ASN A 170 6.27 7.97 10.61
C ASN A 170 5.24 6.86 10.85
N PRO A 171 5.34 6.10 11.96
CA PRO A 171 4.39 5.04 12.25
C PRO A 171 2.96 5.54 12.45
N LEU A 172 2.73 6.83 12.69
CA LEU A 172 1.39 7.41 12.80
C LEU A 172 0.61 7.49 11.47
N GLY A 173 1.25 7.28 10.33
CA GLY A 173 0.61 7.37 9.02
C GLY A 173 -0.64 6.51 8.92
N GLY A 174 -1.77 7.11 8.52
CA GLY A 174 -3.08 6.45 8.50
C GLY A 174 -3.15 5.18 7.64
N ARG A 175 -2.34 5.14 6.57
CA ARG A 175 -2.21 3.99 5.64
C ARG A 175 -0.93 3.20 5.84
N ALA A 176 -0.23 3.35 6.97
CA ALA A 176 0.98 2.59 7.26
C ALA A 176 0.76 1.08 7.15
N PHE A 177 -0.42 0.59 7.56
CA PHE A 177 -0.80 -0.83 7.45
C PHE A 177 -0.88 -1.36 6.01
N GLU A 178 -1.03 -0.47 5.03
CA GLU A 178 -1.24 -0.79 3.63
C GLU A 178 0.08 -0.91 2.84
N SER A 179 1.20 -0.48 3.44
CA SER A 179 2.55 -0.60 2.88
C SER A 179 3.37 -1.68 3.61
N PHE A 180 4.49 -2.11 3.04
CA PHE A 180 5.23 -3.29 3.55
C PHE A 180 6.20 -3.03 4.69
N SER A 181 7.00 -1.96 4.66
CA SER A 181 8.17 -1.79 5.54
C SER A 181 8.72 -0.36 5.54
N GLU A 182 9.28 0.06 6.68
CA GLU A 182 10.05 1.31 6.80
C GLU A 182 11.38 1.26 6.04
N ASP A 183 11.88 0.05 5.77
CA ASP A 183 13.08 -0.18 4.98
C ASP A 183 12.76 -0.33 3.48
N PRO A 184 13.43 0.45 2.61
CA PRO A 184 13.11 0.48 1.18
C PRO A 184 13.47 -0.80 0.43
N LEU A 185 14.51 -1.53 0.86
CA LEU A 185 14.86 -2.80 0.23
C LEU A 185 13.81 -3.86 0.56
N LEU A 186 13.47 -4.02 1.85
CA LEU A 186 12.43 -4.99 2.23
C LEU A 186 11.11 -4.68 1.54
N SER A 187 10.69 -3.40 1.54
CA SER A 187 9.47 -2.96 0.86
C SER A 187 9.51 -3.27 -0.65
N GLY A 188 10.61 -2.94 -1.32
CA GLY A 188 10.78 -3.16 -2.76
C GLY A 188 10.81 -4.63 -3.17
N MET A 189 11.52 -5.48 -2.42
CA MET A 189 11.62 -6.92 -2.73
C MET A 189 10.29 -7.65 -2.52
N ILE A 190 9.54 -7.28 -1.48
CA ILE A 190 8.20 -7.83 -1.22
C ILE A 190 7.21 -7.32 -2.28
N ALA A 191 7.25 -6.03 -2.64
CA ALA A 191 6.43 -5.47 -3.71
C ALA A 191 6.71 -6.15 -5.07
N ALA A 192 7.98 -6.37 -5.40
CA ALA A 192 8.38 -7.09 -6.62
C ALA A 192 7.81 -8.51 -6.65
N ALA A 193 7.95 -9.27 -5.56
CA ALA A 193 7.39 -10.62 -5.45
C ALA A 193 5.87 -10.64 -5.62
N TYR A 194 5.17 -9.67 -5.00
CA TYR A 194 3.72 -9.52 -5.11
C TYR A 194 3.31 -9.29 -6.56
N VAL A 195 3.91 -8.30 -7.23
CA VAL A 195 3.62 -7.94 -8.63
C VAL A 195 3.89 -9.14 -9.54
N LYS A 196 5.04 -9.79 -9.38
CA LYS A 196 5.43 -10.96 -10.17
C LYS A 196 4.43 -12.10 -10.04
N GLY A 197 3.97 -12.40 -8.82
CA GLY A 197 2.97 -13.43 -8.57
C GLY A 197 1.63 -13.13 -9.26
N VAL A 198 1.13 -11.91 -9.10
CA VAL A 198 -0.13 -11.45 -9.72
C VAL A 198 -0.05 -11.50 -11.25
N GLN A 199 1.02 -10.95 -11.84
CA GLN A 199 1.21 -10.88 -13.30
C GLN A 199 1.47 -12.23 -13.95
N LYS A 200 2.13 -13.17 -13.25
CA LYS A 200 2.24 -14.57 -13.67
C LYS A 200 0.87 -15.25 -13.78
N GLY A 201 -0.11 -14.78 -13.00
CA GLY A 201 -1.51 -15.17 -13.10
C GLY A 201 -2.27 -14.53 -14.27
N GLY A 202 -1.65 -13.65 -15.05
CA GLY A 202 -2.27 -12.94 -16.18
C GLY A 202 -3.13 -11.74 -15.77
N ILE A 203 -2.86 -11.15 -14.61
CA ILE A 203 -3.55 -9.96 -14.09
C ILE A 203 -2.54 -8.82 -13.95
N GLY A 204 -2.89 -7.62 -14.40
CA GLY A 204 -2.04 -6.44 -14.29
C GLY A 204 -1.99 -5.89 -12.88
N SER A 205 -0.80 -5.47 -12.44
CA SER A 205 -0.60 -4.80 -11.16
C SER A 205 -0.38 -3.31 -11.37
N THR A 206 -1.06 -2.48 -10.56
CA THR A 206 -0.81 -1.03 -10.47
C THR A 206 -0.12 -0.70 -9.15
N ILE A 207 1.21 -0.56 -9.19
CA ILE A 207 2.00 -0.23 -8.00
C ILE A 207 1.73 1.22 -7.54
N LYS A 208 1.54 1.44 -6.24
CA LYS A 208 1.07 2.74 -5.71
C LYS A 208 1.64 3.12 -4.34
N HIS A 209 1.61 4.41 -3.94
CA HIS A 209 1.29 5.60 -4.73
C HIS A 209 2.59 6.34 -5.02
N PHE A 210 2.88 6.60 -6.29
CA PHE A 210 4.14 7.14 -6.78
C PHE A 210 4.12 8.67 -6.74
N VAL A 211 4.80 9.36 -5.82
CA VAL A 211 5.64 8.87 -4.71
C VAL A 211 5.52 9.81 -3.49
N CYS A 212 6.04 9.38 -2.34
CA CYS A 212 6.05 10.13 -1.07
C CYS A 212 4.66 10.43 -0.46
N ASN A 213 3.67 9.57 -0.71
CA ASN A 213 2.36 9.59 -0.04
C ASN A 213 2.41 8.94 1.35
N ASP A 214 3.22 9.49 2.25
CA ASP A 214 3.61 8.83 3.51
C ASP A 214 2.79 9.32 4.72
N LYS A 215 1.80 10.21 4.50
CA LYS A 215 0.83 10.67 5.51
C LYS A 215 -0.52 11.01 4.87
N GLU A 216 -1.60 10.91 5.63
CA GLU A 216 -2.96 11.17 5.14
C GLU A 216 -3.41 12.63 5.36
N ASN A 217 -2.93 13.28 6.43
CA ASN A 217 -3.28 14.65 6.73
C ASN A 217 -2.90 15.55 5.55
N ASP A 218 -3.88 16.24 4.99
CA ASP A 218 -3.71 17.16 3.86
C ASP A 218 -3.14 16.51 2.59
N ARG A 219 -3.36 15.20 2.37
CA ARG A 219 -2.74 14.41 1.29
C ARG A 219 -2.87 14.97 -0.13
N MET A 220 -3.93 15.72 -0.41
CA MET A 220 -4.14 16.35 -1.72
C MET A 220 -3.39 17.68 -1.90
N ALA A 221 -2.87 18.28 -0.82
CA ALA A 221 -2.26 19.61 -0.87
C ALA A 221 -0.85 19.67 -0.27
N TYR A 222 -0.47 18.76 0.64
CA TYR A 222 0.83 18.84 1.27
C TYR A 222 1.96 18.65 0.26
N ASP A 223 3.10 19.26 0.57
CA ASP A 223 4.32 19.16 -0.20
C ASP A 223 5.36 18.33 0.56
N SER A 224 5.77 17.22 -0.03
CA SER A 224 6.92 16.45 0.40
C SER A 224 8.18 17.19 -0.03
N ILE A 225 8.80 17.92 0.89
CA ILE A 225 10.06 18.62 0.67
C ILE A 225 11.21 17.72 1.14
N LEU A 226 12.06 17.30 0.21
CA LEU A 226 13.18 16.39 0.46
C LEU A 226 14.28 16.52 -0.60
N SER A 227 15.50 16.13 -0.24
CA SER A 227 16.62 16.03 -1.19
C SER A 227 16.40 14.91 -2.22
N GLU A 228 17.03 15.05 -3.39
CA GLU A 228 17.02 14.01 -4.42
C GLU A 228 17.63 12.71 -3.89
N ARG A 229 18.69 12.77 -3.09
CA ARG A 229 19.25 11.62 -2.39
C ARG A 229 18.23 10.87 -1.53
N ALA A 230 17.46 11.57 -0.71
CA ALA A 230 16.43 10.93 0.11
C ALA A 230 15.31 10.35 -0.78
N LEU A 231 14.90 11.08 -1.82
CA LEU A 231 13.92 10.64 -2.81
C LEU A 231 14.38 9.31 -3.47
N ARG A 232 15.64 9.22 -3.89
CA ARG A 232 16.23 8.06 -4.58
C ARG A 232 16.49 6.86 -3.67
N GLU A 233 17.13 7.09 -2.52
CA GLU A 233 17.57 6.02 -1.62
C GLU A 233 16.43 5.42 -0.78
N ILE A 234 15.38 6.20 -0.52
CA ILE A 234 14.29 5.80 0.39
C ILE A 234 12.97 5.64 -0.35
N TYR A 235 12.45 6.68 -0.99
CA TYR A 235 11.05 6.69 -1.41
C TYR A 235 10.82 6.10 -2.81
N LEU A 236 11.76 6.29 -3.73
CA LEU A 236 11.74 5.70 -5.07
C LEU A 236 12.28 4.27 -5.10
N MET A 237 13.16 3.91 -4.16
CA MET A 237 13.83 2.61 -4.13
C MET A 237 12.86 1.40 -4.18
N PRO A 238 11.74 1.36 -3.43
CA PRO A 238 10.78 0.25 -3.55
C PRO A 238 10.20 0.10 -4.96
N PHE A 239 9.85 1.22 -5.60
CA PHE A 239 9.30 1.25 -6.95
C PHE A 239 10.36 0.85 -7.99
N MET A 240 11.60 1.33 -7.82
CA MET A 240 12.72 0.99 -8.68
C MET A 240 12.99 -0.52 -8.68
N LEU A 241 13.03 -1.14 -7.48
CA LEU A 241 13.23 -2.57 -7.32
C LEU A 241 12.05 -3.37 -7.90
N ALA A 242 10.81 -2.93 -7.70
CA ALA A 242 9.65 -3.56 -8.31
C ALA A 242 9.68 -3.48 -9.85
N GLN A 243 10.04 -2.33 -10.42
CA GLN A 243 10.21 -2.18 -11.87
C GLN A 243 11.31 -3.10 -12.41
N LYS A 244 12.47 -3.15 -11.74
CA LYS A 244 13.60 -4.01 -12.11
C LYS A 244 13.23 -5.50 -12.13
N TYR A 245 12.60 -5.99 -11.07
CA TYR A 245 12.44 -7.42 -10.85
C TYR A 245 11.08 -7.98 -11.28
N ALA A 246 10.06 -7.13 -11.47
CA ALA A 246 8.70 -7.57 -11.73
C ALA A 246 7.96 -6.82 -12.86
N LYS A 247 8.44 -5.64 -13.27
CA LYS A 247 7.86 -4.80 -14.34
C LYS A 247 6.33 -4.65 -14.20
N PRO A 248 5.84 -3.91 -13.20
CA PRO A 248 4.41 -3.64 -13.03
C PRO A 248 3.79 -3.13 -14.33
N TRP A 249 2.58 -3.54 -14.68
CA TRP A 249 1.90 -3.05 -15.90
C TRP A 249 1.46 -1.60 -15.78
N ALA A 250 1.26 -1.12 -14.56
CA ALA A 250 0.85 0.24 -14.30
C ALA A 250 1.47 0.83 -13.03
N PHE A 251 1.56 2.16 -13.01
CA PHE A 251 1.87 2.97 -11.84
C PHE A 251 0.66 3.87 -11.52
N MET A 252 0.38 4.07 -10.24
CA MET A 252 -0.59 5.08 -9.78
C MET A 252 0.15 6.23 -9.11
N THR A 253 -0.06 7.45 -9.59
CA THR A 253 0.55 8.64 -9.00
C THR A 253 -0.04 8.95 -7.62
N ALA A 254 0.76 9.56 -6.76
CA ALA A 254 0.34 9.99 -5.44
C ALA A 254 -0.50 11.27 -5.48
N TYR A 255 -1.26 11.50 -4.41
CA TYR A 255 -2.04 12.73 -4.24
C TYR A 255 -1.19 13.98 -4.03
N ASN A 256 -0.07 13.86 -3.32
CA ASN A 256 0.70 14.98 -2.79
C ASN A 256 1.60 15.65 -3.83
N ARG A 257 2.19 16.77 -3.42
CA ARG A 257 3.31 17.40 -4.12
C ARG A 257 4.63 16.82 -3.67
N VAL A 258 5.62 16.86 -4.55
CA VAL A 258 7.02 16.53 -4.27
C VAL A 258 7.86 17.72 -4.75
N ASN A 259 8.51 18.40 -3.80
CA ASN A 259 9.29 19.61 -4.03
C ASN A 259 8.54 20.67 -4.87
N GLY A 260 7.28 20.92 -4.51
CA GLY A 260 6.46 22.01 -5.05
C GLY A 260 5.45 21.61 -6.13
N THR A 261 5.63 20.47 -6.79
CA THR A 261 4.79 20.03 -7.92
C THR A 261 4.03 18.75 -7.60
N HIS A 262 2.74 18.68 -7.94
CA HIS A 262 1.93 17.48 -7.73
C HIS A 262 2.51 16.29 -8.47
N ALA A 263 2.51 15.11 -7.85
CA ALA A 263 3.13 13.92 -8.44
C ALA A 263 2.53 13.57 -9.82
N SER A 264 1.24 13.85 -10.03
CA SER A 264 0.52 13.70 -11.30
C SER A 264 0.95 14.69 -12.41
N GLU A 265 1.70 15.74 -12.07
CA GLU A 265 2.12 16.84 -12.95
C GLU A 265 3.65 16.95 -13.03
N ASN A 266 4.37 16.08 -12.30
CA ASN A 266 5.80 16.22 -12.10
C ASN A 266 6.58 15.49 -13.21
N ARG A 267 7.00 16.23 -14.24
CA ARG A 267 7.81 15.69 -15.35
C ARG A 267 9.11 15.02 -14.92
N HIS A 268 9.77 15.51 -13.88
CA HIS A 268 10.99 14.86 -13.35
C HIS A 268 10.68 13.44 -12.88
N LEU A 269 9.56 13.24 -12.17
CA LEU A 269 9.13 11.93 -11.71
C LEU A 269 8.63 11.05 -12.86
N LEU A 270 7.73 11.56 -13.69
CA LEU A 270 7.01 10.75 -14.67
C LEU A 270 7.80 10.52 -15.95
N GLN A 271 8.46 11.55 -16.49
CA GLN A 271 9.24 11.45 -17.73
C GLN A 271 10.70 11.11 -17.43
N ASP A 272 11.39 11.93 -16.64
CA ASP A 272 12.85 11.82 -16.53
C ASP A 272 13.27 10.55 -15.77
N ILE A 273 12.61 10.25 -14.66
CA ILE A 273 12.87 9.05 -13.87
C ILE A 273 12.16 7.83 -14.48
N LEU A 274 10.84 7.85 -14.55
CA LEU A 274 10.09 6.62 -14.84
C LEU A 274 10.20 6.20 -16.32
N ARG A 275 9.95 7.09 -17.29
CA ARG A 275 10.11 6.78 -18.74
C ARG A 275 11.57 6.72 -19.17
N ASN A 276 12.35 7.77 -18.90
CA ASN A 276 13.67 7.96 -19.50
C ASN A 276 14.76 7.19 -18.77
N GLU A 277 14.79 7.20 -17.44
CA GLU A 277 15.82 6.52 -16.66
C GLU A 277 15.49 5.03 -16.44
N TRP A 278 14.29 4.70 -15.98
CA TRP A 278 13.87 3.32 -15.67
C TRP A 278 13.23 2.57 -16.85
N LYS A 279 13.02 3.25 -17.98
CA LYS A 279 12.50 2.66 -19.22
C LYS A 279 11.13 2.00 -19.04
N PHE A 280 10.26 2.57 -18.19
CA PHE A 280 8.89 2.10 -18.03
C PHE A 280 8.03 2.50 -19.22
N ASP A 281 7.37 1.53 -19.86
CA ASP A 281 6.52 1.69 -21.05
C ASP A 281 5.02 1.42 -20.78
N GLY A 282 4.66 1.08 -19.54
CA GLY A 282 3.28 0.79 -19.14
C GLY A 282 2.45 2.03 -18.78
N LEU A 283 1.24 1.80 -18.26
CA LEU A 283 0.26 2.85 -17.97
C LEU A 283 0.59 3.64 -16.69
N ILE A 284 0.50 4.96 -16.72
CA ILE A 284 0.51 5.82 -15.52
C ILE A 284 -0.90 6.37 -15.31
N MET A 285 -1.56 5.99 -14.22
CA MET A 285 -2.89 6.49 -13.83
C MET A 285 -2.83 7.39 -12.60
N SER A 286 -3.82 8.26 -12.42
CA SER A 286 -3.95 9.04 -11.18
C SER A 286 -4.48 8.18 -10.04
N ASP A 287 -4.19 8.56 -8.79
CA ASP A 287 -5.08 8.17 -7.68
C ASP A 287 -6.46 8.81 -7.89
N TRP A 288 -7.48 8.33 -7.18
CA TRP A 288 -8.86 8.76 -7.33
C TRP A 288 -9.00 10.24 -7.01
N PHE A 289 -9.28 11.06 -8.02
CA PHE A 289 -9.35 12.52 -8.00
C PHE A 289 -8.00 13.25 -7.82
N GLY A 290 -6.88 12.55 -8.02
CA GLY A 290 -5.53 13.09 -7.87
C GLY A 290 -4.99 13.80 -9.11
N VAL A 291 -5.84 14.53 -9.84
CA VAL A 291 -5.49 15.35 -11.00
C VAL A 291 -5.89 16.80 -10.71
N TYR A 292 -4.99 17.75 -10.96
CA TYR A 292 -5.14 19.15 -10.52
C TYR A 292 -5.04 20.17 -11.66
N SER A 293 -4.76 19.71 -12.87
CA SER A 293 -4.73 20.47 -14.12
C SER A 293 -5.00 19.55 -15.30
N ILE A 294 -5.40 20.14 -16.43
CA ILE A 294 -5.61 19.41 -17.68
C ILE A 294 -4.31 19.37 -18.48
N ASP A 295 -3.73 20.53 -18.73
CA ASP A 295 -2.56 20.69 -19.59
C ASP A 295 -1.26 20.20 -18.91
N LEU A 296 -1.02 20.54 -17.63
CA LEU A 296 0.24 20.14 -16.98
C LEU A 296 0.30 18.64 -16.71
N SER A 297 -0.82 18.00 -16.33
CA SER A 297 -0.87 16.56 -16.07
C SER A 297 -0.68 15.72 -17.35
N ILE A 298 -1.37 16.07 -18.45
CA ILE A 298 -1.19 15.42 -19.74
C ILE A 298 0.24 15.63 -20.26
N ASN A 299 0.75 16.86 -20.22
CA ASN A 299 2.12 17.14 -20.64
C ASN A 299 3.18 16.52 -19.72
N ALA A 300 2.82 16.13 -18.49
CA ALA A 300 3.69 15.37 -17.61
C ALA A 300 3.70 13.86 -17.91
N GLY A 301 2.77 13.38 -18.73
CA GLY A 301 2.62 11.97 -19.12
C GLY A 301 1.80 11.15 -18.13
N LEU A 302 0.78 11.77 -17.52
CA LEU A 302 -0.32 11.05 -16.90
C LEU A 302 -1.25 10.53 -18.00
N ASP A 303 -1.37 9.21 -18.14
CA ASP A 303 -2.09 8.58 -19.25
C ASP A 303 -3.60 8.44 -18.99
N LEU A 304 -4.01 8.27 -17.73
CA LEU A 304 -5.40 8.01 -17.34
C LEU A 304 -5.82 8.74 -16.05
N GLU A 305 -6.85 9.58 -16.13
CA GLU A 305 -7.53 10.18 -14.96
C GLU A 305 -8.60 9.23 -14.39
N MET A 306 -8.59 9.05 -13.06
CA MET A 306 -9.60 8.30 -12.30
C MET A 306 -10.09 9.09 -11.09
N PRO A 307 -11.38 9.04 -10.68
CA PRO A 307 -12.57 8.62 -11.44
C PRO A 307 -13.21 9.81 -12.20
N GLY A 308 -14.03 9.53 -13.21
CA GLY A 308 -14.55 10.56 -14.12
C GLY A 308 -15.81 11.36 -13.70
N THR A 309 -16.17 11.62 -12.41
CA THR A 309 -17.43 12.38 -12.12
C THR A 309 -17.47 13.35 -10.90
N ASN A 310 -18.10 14.51 -11.17
CA ASN A 310 -18.50 15.68 -10.35
C ASN A 310 -19.00 15.45 -8.89
N LYS A 311 -18.46 16.22 -7.92
CA LYS A 311 -18.37 15.94 -6.46
C LYS A 311 -19.40 16.59 -5.48
N TRP A 312 -20.40 17.33 -5.94
CA TRP A 312 -21.14 18.40 -5.23
C TRP A 312 -22.02 18.06 -3.98
N ARG A 313 -21.45 17.71 -2.81
CA ARG A 313 -22.11 17.88 -1.48
C ARG A 313 -21.34 18.83 -0.57
N MET A 314 -21.15 20.03 -1.08
CA MET A 314 -20.42 21.11 -0.42
C MET A 314 -21.34 21.92 0.50
N LEU A 315 -20.73 22.59 1.49
CA LEU A 315 -21.40 23.50 2.42
C LEU A 315 -22.32 24.51 1.71
N ASP A 316 -21.90 25.00 0.55
CA ASP A 316 -22.63 25.99 -0.23
C ASP A 316 -23.97 25.48 -0.77
N LEU A 317 -24.07 24.20 -1.16
CA LEU A 317 -25.30 23.61 -1.68
C LEU A 317 -26.28 23.20 -0.57
N MET A 318 -25.74 22.82 0.59
CA MET A 318 -26.51 22.57 1.81
C MET A 318 -27.08 23.89 2.38
N ASN A 319 -26.29 24.95 2.42
CA ASN A 319 -26.75 26.28 2.82
C ASN A 319 -27.78 26.85 1.82
N ARG A 320 -27.58 26.67 0.51
CA ARG A 320 -28.54 27.10 -0.52
C ARG A 320 -29.87 26.33 -0.44
N SER A 321 -29.86 25.07 0.01
CA SER A 321 -31.07 24.27 0.27
C SER A 321 -31.83 24.69 1.54
N ILE A 322 -31.11 25.24 2.53
CA ILE A 322 -31.68 25.86 3.73
C ILE A 322 -32.29 27.23 3.40
N THR A 323 -31.57 28.07 2.64
CA THR A 323 -32.03 29.42 2.26
C THR A 323 -33.20 29.39 1.27
N SER A 324 -33.26 28.39 0.38
CA SER A 324 -34.38 28.18 -0.55
C SER A 324 -35.59 27.45 0.06
N ARG A 325 -35.58 27.17 1.38
CA ARG A 325 -36.64 26.46 2.12
C ARG A 325 -36.96 25.03 1.66
N LYS A 326 -36.09 24.40 0.84
CA LYS A 326 -36.21 22.98 0.44
C LYS A 326 -35.75 22.01 1.53
N LEU A 327 -34.92 22.48 2.46
CA LEU A 327 -34.52 21.84 3.71
C LEU A 327 -34.74 22.86 4.84
N THR A 328 -35.22 22.42 6.01
CA THR A 328 -35.28 23.32 7.18
C THR A 328 -34.13 23.03 8.13
N VAL A 329 -33.61 24.08 8.81
CA VAL A 329 -32.64 23.92 9.91
C VAL A 329 -33.19 22.98 10.99
N ARG A 330 -34.51 22.98 11.21
CA ARG A 330 -35.22 22.05 12.10
C ARG A 330 -35.08 20.59 11.65
N THR A 331 -35.23 20.30 10.36
CA THR A 331 -35.07 18.96 9.77
C THR A 331 -33.63 18.45 9.85
N VAL A 332 -32.63 19.31 9.62
CA VAL A 332 -31.20 18.94 9.76
C VAL A 332 -30.83 18.65 11.22
N LYS A 333 -31.29 19.50 12.16
CA LYS A 333 -31.07 19.30 13.60
C LYS A 333 -31.83 18.08 14.16
N GLU A 334 -33.00 17.74 13.61
CA GLU A 334 -33.75 16.51 13.93
C GLU A 334 -33.02 15.22 13.51
N ARG A 335 -32.24 15.24 12.41
CA ARG A 335 -31.41 14.10 11.99
C ARG A 335 -30.16 13.94 12.85
N ALA A 336 -29.50 15.05 13.22
CA ALA A 336 -28.39 15.04 14.18
C ALA A 336 -28.83 14.59 15.59
N ARG A 337 -30.05 14.97 16.02
CA ARG A 337 -30.65 14.54 17.29
C ARG A 337 -30.76 13.02 17.41
N LYS A 338 -31.09 12.30 16.32
CA LYS A 338 -31.19 10.82 16.32
C LYS A 338 -29.83 10.12 16.44
N VAL A 339 -28.75 10.76 16.00
CA VAL A 339 -27.36 10.30 16.16
C VAL A 339 -26.89 10.50 17.61
N VAL A 340 -27.27 11.61 18.24
CA VAL A 340 -26.99 11.88 19.67
C VAL A 340 -27.83 11.01 20.62
N GLU A 341 -29.08 10.70 20.26
CA GLU A 341 -29.94 9.75 21.00
C GLU A 341 -29.43 8.30 20.90
N LEU A 342 -28.83 7.92 19.76
CA LEU A 342 -28.12 6.66 19.60
C LEU A 342 -26.85 6.62 20.46
N ALA A 343 -26.05 7.70 20.48
CA ALA A 343 -24.88 7.81 21.35
C ALA A 343 -25.23 7.73 22.86
N LYS A 344 -26.42 8.21 23.27
CA LYS A 344 -26.92 8.09 24.66
C LYS A 344 -27.42 6.68 25.00
N ARG A 345 -27.88 5.91 24.02
CA ARG A 345 -28.35 4.51 24.19
C ARG A 345 -27.24 3.48 24.26
N VAL A 346 -26.06 3.81 23.73
CA VAL A 346 -24.86 2.95 23.77
C VAL A 346 -24.07 3.13 25.08
N ALA A 347 -24.53 4.01 25.99
CA ALA A 347 -23.89 4.28 27.28
C ALA A 347 -24.51 3.51 28.47
N GLN A 348 -25.24 2.43 28.22
CA GLN A 348 -25.65 1.47 29.25
C GLN A 348 -25.38 0.06 28.75
N GLU A 349 -24.10 -0.30 28.81
CA GLU A 349 -23.54 -1.59 29.23
C GLU A 349 -22.10 -1.67 28.68
N ALA A 350 -21.15 -1.26 29.52
CA ALA A 350 -19.75 -1.60 29.36
C ALA A 350 -19.47 -2.76 30.33
N PRO A 351 -18.82 -3.85 29.91
CA PRO A 351 -18.46 -4.92 30.83
C PRO A 351 -17.54 -4.37 31.91
N GLU A 352 -17.79 -4.76 33.15
CA GLU A 352 -17.02 -4.30 34.30
C GLU A 352 -15.59 -4.86 34.21
N MET A 353 -14.59 -3.98 34.20
CA MET A 353 -13.17 -4.36 34.31
C MET A 353 -12.89 -5.27 35.53
N ALA A 354 -13.75 -5.20 36.56
CA ALA A 354 -13.71 -6.10 37.72
C ALA A 354 -14.00 -7.56 37.35
N GLU A 355 -14.88 -7.82 36.39
CA GLU A 355 -15.22 -9.17 35.94
C GLU A 355 -14.08 -9.81 35.14
N ALA A 356 -13.43 -9.04 34.25
CA ALA A 356 -12.25 -9.52 33.51
C ALA A 356 -11.08 -9.88 34.44
N VAL A 357 -10.84 -9.06 35.49
CA VAL A 357 -9.82 -9.32 36.51
C VAL A 357 -10.16 -10.55 37.36
N LYS A 358 -11.44 -10.71 37.73
CA LYS A 358 -11.91 -11.90 38.46
C LYS A 358 -11.73 -13.16 37.63
N LEU A 359 -12.21 -13.18 36.39
CA LEU A 359 -12.07 -14.31 35.47
C LEU A 359 -10.58 -14.64 35.22
N ALA A 360 -9.73 -13.62 35.09
CA ALA A 360 -8.29 -13.81 34.96
C ALA A 360 -7.69 -14.57 36.15
N SER A 361 -8.10 -14.24 37.39
CA SER A 361 -7.60 -14.91 38.61
C SER A 361 -8.04 -16.37 38.74
N GLU A 362 -9.14 -16.75 38.09
CA GLU A 362 -9.71 -18.11 38.12
C GLU A 362 -9.19 -18.99 36.95
N ALA A 363 -8.57 -18.39 35.93
CA ALA A 363 -8.08 -19.08 34.74
C ALA A 363 -6.66 -19.66 34.91
N ASP A 364 -6.38 -20.78 34.25
CA ASP A 364 -5.02 -21.36 34.23
C ASP A 364 -4.01 -20.49 33.47
N VAL A 365 -4.47 -19.87 32.38
CA VAL A 365 -3.74 -18.97 31.48
C VAL A 365 -4.73 -17.93 30.96
N VAL A 366 -4.28 -16.69 30.80
CA VAL A 366 -5.08 -15.62 30.19
C VAL A 366 -4.51 -15.26 28.83
N ILE A 367 -5.37 -15.17 27.82
CA ILE A 367 -5.01 -14.63 26.49
C ILE A 367 -5.76 -13.32 26.32
N ALA A 368 -5.05 -12.20 26.50
CA ALA A 368 -5.62 -10.86 26.32
C ALA A 368 -5.38 -10.41 24.87
N VAL A 369 -6.44 -10.38 24.05
CA VAL A 369 -6.39 -9.88 22.67
C VAL A 369 -6.76 -8.40 22.67
N VAL A 370 -5.81 -7.54 22.32
CA VAL A 370 -5.90 -6.07 22.39
C VAL A 370 -5.34 -5.45 21.12
N GLY A 371 -5.55 -4.16 20.90
CA GLY A 371 -4.98 -3.50 19.73
C GLY A 371 -5.72 -2.28 19.26
N LEU A 372 -5.51 -1.98 17.99
CA LEU A 372 -6.21 -0.98 17.19
C LEU A 372 -7.23 -1.66 16.27
N ASN A 373 -7.89 -0.86 15.44
CA ASN A 373 -8.80 -1.34 14.40
C ASN A 373 -8.95 -0.27 13.29
N ALA A 374 -9.89 -0.47 12.37
CA ALA A 374 -10.16 0.42 11.25
C ALA A 374 -10.68 1.83 11.64
N ASP A 375 -11.10 2.05 12.88
CA ASP A 375 -11.45 3.39 13.40
C ASP A 375 -10.20 4.20 13.77
N TRP A 376 -9.06 3.53 13.98
CA TRP A 376 -7.80 4.15 14.36
C TRP A 376 -6.79 4.23 13.21
N GLU A 377 -6.81 3.26 12.29
CA GLU A 377 -5.90 3.19 11.13
C GLU A 377 -6.72 3.04 9.84
N THR A 378 -6.73 4.09 9.00
CA THR A 378 -7.52 4.12 7.76
C THR A 378 -7.00 5.15 6.76
N GLY A 379 -7.42 5.03 5.50
CA GLY A 379 -7.25 6.08 4.50
C GLY A 379 -8.16 7.27 4.81
N GLY A 380 -7.57 8.43 5.06
CA GLY A 380 -8.28 9.69 5.28
C GLY A 380 -7.77 10.52 6.46
N TYR A 381 -7.08 9.91 7.44
CA TYR A 381 -6.47 10.64 8.56
C TYR A 381 -5.33 9.86 9.21
N ASP A 382 -4.37 10.58 9.78
CA ASP A 382 -3.27 9.99 10.55
C ASP A 382 -3.65 9.77 12.02
N ARG A 383 -2.98 8.82 12.68
CA ARG A 383 -3.07 8.65 14.13
C ARG A 383 -2.45 9.85 14.84
N LYS A 384 -2.97 10.14 16.04
CA LYS A 384 -2.45 11.21 16.92
C LYS A 384 -1.54 10.71 18.04
N THR A 385 -1.48 9.41 18.24
CA THR A 385 -0.69 8.76 19.29
C THR A 385 -0.34 7.32 18.88
N LEU A 386 0.72 6.78 19.48
CA LEU A 386 1.08 5.36 19.39
C LEU A 386 0.46 4.51 20.51
N ALA A 387 -0.19 5.14 21.49
CA ALA A 387 -0.80 4.44 22.62
C ALA A 387 -2.00 3.58 22.18
N LEU A 388 -2.24 2.51 22.94
CA LEU A 388 -3.47 1.73 22.81
C LEU A 388 -4.69 2.56 23.25
N PRO A 389 -5.88 2.29 22.71
CA PRO A 389 -7.04 3.14 22.91
C PRO A 389 -7.61 3.03 24.32
N GLY A 390 -8.10 4.16 24.83
CA GLY A 390 -8.85 4.21 26.09
C GLY A 390 -8.06 3.68 27.29
N ARG A 391 -8.62 2.66 27.96
CA ARG A 391 -8.07 2.06 29.20
C ARG A 391 -7.41 0.70 28.96
N THR A 392 -6.97 0.44 27.74
CA THR A 392 -6.44 -0.87 27.35
C THR A 392 -5.16 -1.22 28.11
N ASP A 393 -4.23 -0.27 28.26
CA ASP A 393 -3.01 -0.50 29.06
C ASP A 393 -3.34 -0.80 30.53
N GLU A 394 -4.31 -0.07 31.12
CA GLU A 394 -4.78 -0.31 32.49
C GLU A 394 -5.39 -1.71 32.65
N LEU A 395 -6.19 -2.15 31.66
CA LEU A 395 -6.77 -3.50 31.66
C LEU A 395 -5.67 -4.57 31.68
N ILE A 396 -4.65 -4.43 30.82
CA ILE A 396 -3.55 -5.40 30.73
C ILE A 396 -2.78 -5.45 32.04
N THR A 397 -2.43 -4.30 32.62
CA THR A 397 -1.73 -4.25 33.91
C THR A 397 -2.53 -4.93 35.02
N LYS A 398 -3.85 -4.72 35.08
CA LYS A 398 -4.71 -5.33 36.11
C LYS A 398 -4.92 -6.83 35.90
N VAL A 399 -5.10 -7.27 34.66
CA VAL A 399 -5.20 -8.70 34.32
C VAL A 399 -3.91 -9.43 34.63
N LEU A 400 -2.76 -8.85 34.26
CA LEU A 400 -1.45 -9.40 34.57
C LEU A 400 -1.20 -9.51 36.08
N ALA A 401 -1.61 -8.50 36.85
CA ALA A 401 -1.52 -8.53 38.31
C ALA A 401 -2.39 -9.63 38.93
N ALA A 402 -3.54 -9.94 38.33
CA ALA A 402 -4.42 -11.03 38.76
C ALA A 402 -3.92 -12.40 38.32
N ASN A 403 -3.26 -12.49 37.17
CA ASN A 403 -2.69 -13.73 36.65
C ASN A 403 -1.37 -13.49 35.92
N PRO A 404 -0.22 -13.86 36.51
CA PRO A 404 1.08 -13.64 35.88
C PRO A 404 1.31 -14.54 34.66
N LYS A 405 0.46 -15.55 34.39
CA LYS A 405 0.46 -16.36 33.17
C LYS A 405 -0.42 -15.72 32.09
N THR A 406 -0.28 -14.42 31.89
CA THR A 406 -1.01 -13.67 30.87
C THR A 406 -0.17 -13.58 29.60
N ILE A 407 -0.74 -14.03 28.48
CA ILE A 407 -0.22 -13.82 27.13
C ILE A 407 -0.98 -12.64 26.54
N VAL A 408 -0.29 -11.64 25.99
CA VAL A 408 -0.94 -10.52 25.29
C VAL A 408 -0.77 -10.67 23.79
N VAL A 409 -1.88 -10.72 23.06
CA VAL A 409 -1.91 -10.70 21.60
C VAL A 409 -2.29 -9.31 21.14
N THR A 410 -1.42 -8.64 20.40
CA THR A 410 -1.66 -7.28 19.90
C THR A 410 -2.01 -7.28 18.41
N GLN A 411 -3.09 -6.59 18.02
CA GLN A 411 -3.49 -6.36 16.64
C GLN A 411 -3.34 -4.88 16.28
N SER A 412 -2.36 -4.52 15.45
CA SER A 412 -2.28 -3.17 14.87
C SER A 412 -1.57 -3.22 13.53
N GLY A 413 -1.89 -2.31 12.63
CA GLY A 413 -1.32 -2.27 11.29
C GLY A 413 0.04 -1.57 11.23
N SER A 414 0.32 -0.71 12.20
CA SER A 414 1.59 -0.01 12.42
C SER A 414 2.06 -0.15 13.88
N SER A 415 3.19 0.45 14.23
CA SER A 415 3.76 0.34 15.57
C SER A 415 2.90 1.02 16.65
N ILE A 416 2.97 0.48 17.86
CA ILE A 416 2.27 0.95 19.06
C ILE A 416 3.26 0.97 20.23
N THR A 417 3.03 1.84 21.22
CA THR A 417 3.78 1.80 22.48
C THR A 417 3.21 0.72 23.39
N LEU A 418 4.09 0.00 24.08
CA LEU A 418 3.75 -1.15 24.93
C LEU A 418 4.37 -0.97 26.32
N PRO A 419 3.84 -0.08 27.18
CA PRO A 419 4.47 0.28 28.45
C PRO A 419 4.59 -0.89 29.44
N TRP A 420 3.83 -1.96 29.23
CA TRP A 420 3.80 -3.20 30.02
C TRP A 420 4.66 -4.33 29.43
N ALA A 421 5.37 -4.09 28.32
CA ALA A 421 6.06 -5.15 27.57
C ALA A 421 7.06 -5.95 28.40
N ASP A 422 7.81 -5.29 29.28
CA ASP A 422 8.83 -5.94 30.13
C ASP A 422 8.20 -6.73 31.30
N SER A 423 6.91 -6.56 31.57
CA SER A 423 6.19 -7.21 32.67
C SER A 423 5.39 -8.43 32.23
N VAL A 424 4.97 -8.47 30.96
CA VAL A 424 4.17 -9.58 30.41
C VAL A 424 5.10 -10.72 29.98
N PRO A 425 4.82 -11.98 30.36
CA PRO A 425 5.71 -13.11 30.05
C PRO A 425 5.76 -13.46 28.55
N ALA A 426 4.70 -13.15 27.79
CA ALA A 426 4.61 -13.46 26.37
C ALA A 426 3.76 -12.44 25.61
N ILE A 427 4.32 -11.95 24.50
CA ILE A 427 3.66 -11.01 23.60
C ILE A 427 3.65 -11.61 22.20
N VAL A 428 2.49 -11.66 21.57
CA VAL A 428 2.33 -12.05 20.17
C VAL A 428 1.80 -10.86 19.40
N HIS A 429 2.64 -10.25 18.56
CA HIS A 429 2.19 -9.22 17.63
C HIS A 429 1.67 -9.87 16.35
N SER A 430 0.36 -9.76 16.09
CA SER A 430 -0.28 -10.47 15.00
C SER A 430 -0.58 -9.60 13.78
N TRP A 431 -0.40 -8.28 13.85
CA TRP A 431 -0.90 -7.37 12.81
C TRP A 431 -2.42 -7.52 12.57
N TYR A 432 -2.91 -7.13 11.38
CA TYR A 432 -4.22 -7.52 10.85
C TYR A 432 -4.05 -8.68 9.87
N LEU A 433 -4.57 -9.88 10.18
CA LEU A 433 -4.30 -11.11 9.40
C LEU A 433 -5.41 -11.51 8.42
N GLY A 434 -6.40 -10.65 8.20
CA GLY A 434 -7.51 -10.91 7.29
C GLY A 434 -8.42 -12.06 7.76
N ASN A 435 -9.05 -12.76 6.80
CA ASN A 435 -10.12 -13.74 7.08
C ASN A 435 -9.70 -14.86 8.06
N SER A 436 -8.42 -15.26 8.08
CA SER A 436 -7.92 -16.38 8.89
C SER A 436 -7.29 -15.96 10.22
N THR A 437 -7.54 -14.72 10.68
CA THR A 437 -6.91 -14.13 11.87
C THR A 437 -6.98 -15.03 13.11
N GLY A 438 -8.18 -15.49 13.49
CA GLY A 438 -8.35 -16.31 14.70
C GLY A 438 -7.61 -17.65 14.63
N ALA A 439 -7.69 -18.32 13.48
CA ALA A 439 -7.00 -19.60 13.25
C ALA A 439 -5.48 -19.44 13.27
N ALA A 440 -4.94 -18.40 12.61
CA ALA A 440 -3.50 -18.14 12.59
C ALA A 440 -2.94 -17.81 13.97
N ILE A 441 -3.67 -17.02 14.78
CA ILE A 441 -3.28 -16.74 16.17
C ILE A 441 -3.31 -18.03 17.00
N ALA A 442 -4.38 -18.83 16.88
CA ALA A 442 -4.50 -20.10 17.60
C ALA A 442 -3.36 -21.08 17.25
N ASP A 443 -3.02 -21.20 15.96
CA ASP A 443 -1.94 -22.09 15.53
C ASP A 443 -0.58 -21.72 16.11
N VAL A 444 -0.29 -20.42 16.25
CA VAL A 444 0.93 -19.96 16.91
C VAL A 444 0.85 -20.22 18.41
N LEU A 445 -0.21 -19.80 19.08
CA LEU A 445 -0.35 -19.93 20.54
C LEU A 445 -0.31 -21.40 21.01
N LEU A 446 -0.88 -22.32 20.23
CA LEU A 446 -0.92 -23.75 20.55
C LEU A 446 0.33 -24.51 20.08
N GLY A 447 1.27 -23.84 19.40
CA GLY A 447 2.49 -24.48 18.90
C GLY A 447 2.30 -25.32 17.62
N ASN A 448 1.12 -25.31 17.01
CA ASN A 448 0.87 -25.96 15.70
C ASN A 448 1.74 -25.34 14.60
N LYS A 449 2.09 -24.06 14.76
CA LYS A 449 3.06 -23.34 13.92
C LYS A 449 4.07 -22.61 14.79
N ASN A 450 5.35 -22.84 14.50
CA ASN A 450 6.44 -22.09 15.10
C ASN A 450 6.48 -20.67 14.50
N PRO A 451 6.41 -19.59 15.31
CA PRO A 451 6.49 -18.23 14.81
C PRO A 451 7.84 -17.99 14.13
N SER A 452 7.80 -17.37 12.96
CA SER A 452 8.98 -17.05 12.13
C SER A 452 8.85 -15.70 11.42
N GLY A 453 7.94 -14.85 11.89
CA GLY A 453 7.83 -13.47 11.43
C GLY A 453 8.90 -12.60 12.08
N LYS A 454 9.38 -11.60 11.36
CA LYS A 454 10.31 -10.58 11.84
C LYS A 454 9.70 -9.21 11.57
N LEU A 455 9.79 -8.28 12.52
CA LEU A 455 9.17 -6.96 12.40
C LEU A 455 9.63 -6.24 11.14
N SER A 456 8.67 -5.76 10.35
CA SER A 456 8.89 -4.91 9.19
C SER A 456 8.99 -3.42 9.56
N LEU A 457 8.73 -3.08 10.83
CA LEU A 457 8.76 -1.72 11.38
C LEU A 457 9.49 -1.73 12.73
N THR A 458 10.16 -0.63 13.06
CA THR A 458 10.70 -0.41 14.40
C THR A 458 9.56 -0.06 15.36
N PHE A 459 9.53 -0.70 16.53
CA PHE A 459 8.59 -0.38 17.60
C PHE A 459 9.29 0.51 18.64
N PRO A 460 8.96 1.82 18.71
CA PRO A 460 9.60 2.73 19.64
C PRO A 460 9.08 2.53 21.07
N LYS A 461 9.89 2.90 22.06
CA LYS A 461 9.45 2.94 23.47
C LYS A 461 8.49 4.10 23.72
N ARG A 462 8.74 5.25 23.08
CA ARG A 462 7.95 6.46 23.25
C ARG A 462 7.65 7.13 21.91
N LEU A 463 6.61 7.95 21.87
CA LEU A 463 6.25 8.72 20.68
C LEU A 463 7.35 9.71 20.29
N GLU A 464 8.09 10.23 21.27
CA GLU A 464 9.15 11.22 21.10
C GLU A 464 10.39 10.68 20.40
N ASP A 465 10.53 9.35 20.36
CA ASP A 465 11.72 8.67 19.84
C ASP A 465 11.64 8.44 18.32
N ILE A 466 10.49 8.69 17.70
CA ILE A 466 10.32 8.53 16.25
C ILE A 466 10.89 9.73 15.51
N SER A 467 11.44 9.49 14.32
CA SER A 467 12.07 10.53 13.52
C SER A 467 11.16 11.71 13.17
N GLY A 468 9.85 11.48 13.03
CA GLY A 468 8.84 12.50 12.70
C GLY A 468 8.18 13.19 13.90
N HIS A 469 8.69 13.03 15.12
CA HIS A 469 8.13 13.71 16.30
C HIS A 469 8.45 15.22 16.30
N GLY A 470 7.52 16.06 16.76
CA GLY A 470 7.67 17.52 16.81
C GLY A 470 7.51 18.22 15.46
N HIS A 471 8.04 17.64 14.39
CA HIS A 471 7.80 18.07 13.01
C HIS A 471 7.81 16.84 12.09
N PHE A 472 6.88 16.78 11.12
CA PHE A 472 7.00 15.86 9.99
C PHE A 472 8.13 16.27 9.03
N HIS A 473 9.19 16.93 9.49
CA HIS A 473 10.43 17.20 8.75
C HIS A 473 11.55 16.48 9.50
N SER A 474 12.22 15.55 8.84
CA SER A 474 13.32 14.77 9.39
C SER A 474 14.21 14.41 8.23
N GLU A 475 15.41 14.96 8.29
CA GLU A 475 16.52 14.68 7.37
C GLU A 475 17.44 13.59 7.95
N ASN A 476 17.21 13.18 9.21
CA ASN A 476 18.10 12.33 10.01
C ASN A 476 17.79 10.83 9.91
N GLY A 477 17.37 10.37 8.72
CA GLY A 477 17.05 8.97 8.44
C GLY A 477 15.62 8.53 8.82
N VAL A 478 15.21 7.38 8.28
CA VAL A 478 13.87 6.78 8.44
C VAL A 478 13.99 5.43 9.16
N GLY A 479 13.04 5.14 10.06
CA GLY A 479 12.98 3.85 10.76
C GLY A 479 14.24 3.58 11.58
N TYR A 480 14.69 2.32 11.61
CA TYR A 480 15.87 1.87 12.35
C TYR A 480 17.14 2.67 12.07
N LYS A 481 17.29 3.25 10.87
CA LYS A 481 18.44 4.11 10.52
C LYS A 481 18.50 5.36 11.40
N HIS A 482 17.34 5.91 11.77
CA HIS A 482 17.23 7.01 12.73
C HIS A 482 17.64 6.55 14.13
N PHE A 483 17.13 5.41 14.58
CA PHE A 483 17.42 4.86 15.91
C PHE A 483 18.93 4.57 16.08
N GLN A 484 19.56 3.97 15.06
CA GLN A 484 21.01 3.78 15.01
C GLN A 484 21.75 5.11 15.08
N HIS A 485 21.43 6.05 14.19
CA HIS A 485 22.10 7.35 14.12
C HIS A 485 22.00 8.15 15.43
N ARG A 486 20.89 8.02 16.15
CA ARG A 486 20.65 8.74 17.41
C ARG A 486 21.05 7.95 18.66
N GLY A 487 21.47 6.69 18.51
CA GLY A 487 21.76 5.80 19.64
C GLY A 487 20.54 5.53 20.53
N ILE A 488 19.33 5.48 19.94
CA ILE A 488 18.08 5.24 20.66
C ILE A 488 17.78 3.74 20.63
N ALA A 489 17.59 3.13 21.81
CA ALA A 489 17.15 1.75 21.91
C ALA A 489 15.63 1.63 21.68
N PRO A 490 15.17 0.92 20.64
CA PRO A 490 13.73 0.68 20.43
C PRO A 490 13.16 -0.28 21.49
N GLN A 491 11.83 -0.39 21.57
CA GLN A 491 11.18 -1.45 22.34
C GLN A 491 11.41 -2.80 21.65
N PHE A 492 11.19 -2.84 20.33
CA PHE A 492 11.58 -3.95 19.48
C PHE A 492 12.18 -3.41 18.18
N ALA A 493 13.36 -3.88 17.83
CA ALA A 493 14.10 -3.39 16.68
C ALA A 493 13.50 -3.86 15.34
N PHE A 494 13.85 -3.16 14.26
CA PHE A 494 13.58 -3.63 12.91
C PHE A 494 14.17 -5.03 12.68
N GLY A 495 13.39 -5.90 12.05
CA GLY A 495 13.76 -7.29 11.84
C GLY A 495 13.74 -8.15 13.11
N HIS A 496 13.31 -7.66 14.27
CA HIS A 496 13.19 -8.47 15.49
C HIS A 496 12.04 -9.48 15.38
N GLY A 497 12.23 -10.69 15.91
CA GLY A 497 11.17 -11.68 16.04
C GLY A 497 11.70 -12.98 16.61
N LEU A 498 10.99 -13.52 17.61
CA LEU A 498 11.36 -14.75 18.30
C LEU A 498 10.82 -15.98 17.56
N SER A 499 11.32 -17.14 17.98
CA SER A 499 10.89 -18.47 17.52
C SER A 499 10.76 -19.40 18.73
N TYR A 500 9.98 -20.48 18.61
CA TYR A 500 9.97 -21.57 19.59
C TYR A 500 11.24 -22.43 19.56
N THR A 501 12.14 -22.17 18.62
CA THR A 501 13.49 -22.74 18.57
C THR A 501 14.55 -21.64 18.57
N THR A 502 15.82 -22.01 18.62
CA THR A 502 16.96 -21.08 18.59
C THR A 502 17.82 -21.34 17.36
N PHE A 503 18.48 -20.30 16.85
CA PHE A 503 19.36 -20.39 15.70
C PHE A 503 20.74 -19.79 16.01
N ALA A 504 21.78 -20.40 15.45
CA ALA A 504 23.14 -19.89 15.49
C ALA A 504 23.65 -19.61 14.07
N TYR A 505 24.47 -18.57 13.94
CA TYR A 505 25.08 -18.13 12.68
C TYR A 505 26.59 -18.37 12.77
N SER A 506 27.18 -18.96 11.73
CA SER A 506 28.63 -19.19 11.64
C SER A 506 29.14 -19.06 10.20
N ASP A 507 30.47 -19.09 10.06
CA ASP A 507 31.16 -19.24 8.77
C ASP A 507 30.80 -18.20 7.70
N LEU A 508 30.69 -16.92 8.10
CA LEU A 508 30.52 -15.83 7.12
C LEU A 508 31.75 -15.76 6.19
N GLN A 509 31.53 -16.01 4.92
CA GLN A 509 32.54 -15.95 3.86
C GLN A 509 32.07 -15.01 2.76
N LEU A 510 32.93 -14.08 2.35
CA LEU A 510 32.67 -13.18 1.23
C LEU A 510 33.52 -13.61 0.03
N SER A 511 32.93 -13.63 -1.16
CA SER A 511 33.71 -13.75 -2.40
C SER A 511 34.49 -12.46 -2.67
N THR A 512 35.50 -12.54 -3.52
CA THR A 512 36.15 -11.33 -4.06
C THR A 512 35.11 -10.48 -4.79
N PRO A 513 35.02 -9.16 -4.50
CA PRO A 513 34.16 -8.26 -5.25
C PRO A 513 34.58 -8.17 -6.71
N VAL A 514 33.62 -8.20 -7.62
CA VAL A 514 33.86 -8.05 -9.06
C VAL A 514 33.17 -6.78 -9.55
N VAL A 515 33.95 -5.86 -10.12
CA VAL A 515 33.45 -4.65 -10.80
C VAL A 515 33.77 -4.77 -12.29
N ALA A 516 32.77 -5.10 -13.09
CA ALA A 516 32.93 -5.32 -14.52
C ALA A 516 31.68 -4.90 -15.28
N ASN A 517 31.85 -4.41 -16.52
CA ASN A 517 30.75 -4.08 -17.44
C ASN A 517 29.69 -3.13 -16.86
N GLY A 518 30.09 -2.21 -15.98
CA GLY A 518 29.16 -1.27 -15.34
C GLY A 518 28.30 -1.89 -14.24
N ASP A 519 28.71 -3.02 -13.68
CA ASP A 519 28.01 -3.71 -12.59
C ASP A 519 28.97 -4.12 -11.46
N PHE A 520 28.39 -4.54 -10.33
CA PHE A 520 29.07 -5.04 -9.14
C PHE A 520 28.44 -6.36 -8.69
N SER A 521 29.28 -7.34 -8.35
CA SER A 521 28.82 -8.56 -7.70
C SER A 521 29.76 -9.04 -6.60
N LEU A 522 29.16 -9.51 -5.51
CA LEU A 522 29.80 -10.22 -4.41
C LEU A 522 28.79 -11.24 -3.86
N SER A 523 29.26 -12.40 -3.40
CA SER A 523 28.45 -13.36 -2.67
C SER A 523 28.88 -13.42 -1.20
N ALA A 524 27.90 -13.38 -0.31
CA ALA A 524 28.08 -13.62 1.12
C ALA A 524 27.47 -14.99 1.46
N THR A 525 28.27 -15.94 1.90
CA THR A 525 27.82 -17.26 2.34
C THR A 525 27.87 -17.33 3.86
N VAL A 526 26.79 -17.82 4.48
CA VAL A 526 26.67 -17.97 5.94
C VAL A 526 26.04 -19.32 6.25
N THR A 527 26.51 -19.97 7.31
CA THR A 527 25.89 -21.18 7.85
C THR A 527 24.88 -20.79 8.93
N VAL A 528 23.64 -21.28 8.82
CA VAL A 528 22.61 -21.15 9.84
C VAL A 528 22.33 -22.53 10.41
N THR A 529 22.35 -22.66 11.74
CA THR A 529 22.08 -23.92 12.44
C THR A 529 20.88 -23.74 13.36
N ASN A 530 19.89 -24.62 13.28
CA ASN A 530 18.83 -24.70 14.29
C ASN A 530 19.39 -25.42 15.53
N THR A 531 19.64 -24.68 16.60
CA THR A 531 20.24 -25.18 17.84
C THR A 531 19.20 -25.58 18.89
N GLY A 532 17.92 -25.31 18.64
CA GLY A 532 16.85 -25.67 19.57
C GLY A 532 16.25 -27.04 19.27
N LYS A 533 15.11 -27.33 19.92
CA LYS A 533 14.52 -28.68 19.98
C LYS A 533 13.41 -28.93 18.97
N VAL A 534 12.92 -27.89 18.29
CA VAL A 534 11.81 -27.99 17.33
C VAL A 534 12.23 -27.41 15.99
N ALA A 535 11.61 -27.88 14.90
CA ALA A 535 11.84 -27.29 13.59
C ALA A 535 11.36 -25.84 13.57
N GLY A 536 12.02 -25.00 12.76
CA GLY A 536 11.65 -23.60 12.64
C GLY A 536 12.26 -22.95 11.41
N SER A 537 11.72 -21.80 11.06
CA SER A 537 12.25 -20.96 9.97
C SER A 537 12.97 -19.75 10.54
N GLU A 538 14.05 -19.32 9.91
CA GLU A 538 14.88 -18.17 10.33
C GLU A 538 15.13 -17.22 9.16
N VAL A 539 15.14 -15.93 9.44
CA VAL A 539 15.45 -14.88 8.46
C VAL A 539 16.88 -14.42 8.69
N VAL A 540 17.73 -14.67 7.70
CA VAL A 540 19.10 -14.15 7.64
C VAL A 540 19.04 -12.74 7.06
N GLN A 541 19.50 -11.75 7.83
CA GLN A 541 19.55 -10.35 7.41
C GLN A 541 21.00 -9.91 7.22
N LEU A 542 21.32 -9.30 6.08
CA LEU A 542 22.64 -8.78 5.74
C LEU A 542 22.59 -7.26 5.64
N TYR A 543 23.43 -6.63 6.46
CA TYR A 543 23.59 -5.18 6.54
C TYR A 543 24.97 -4.74 6.02
N VAL A 544 25.02 -3.60 5.34
CA VAL A 544 26.25 -3.01 4.81
C VAL A 544 26.47 -1.63 5.42
N SER A 545 27.72 -1.32 5.76
CA SER A 545 28.20 0.03 6.07
C SER A 545 29.06 0.57 4.92
N MET A 546 28.86 1.83 4.55
CA MET A 546 29.61 2.48 3.47
C MET A 546 31.04 2.86 3.91
N PRO A 547 31.97 3.07 2.95
CA PRO A 547 33.28 3.65 3.23
C PRO A 547 33.16 5.02 3.89
N LYS A 548 34.13 5.37 4.73
CA LYS A 548 34.23 6.70 5.36
C LYS A 548 35.08 7.68 4.55
N THR A 549 35.14 7.50 3.24
CA THR A 549 36.04 8.24 2.33
C THR A 549 35.38 9.47 1.72
N SER A 550 34.06 9.54 1.67
CA SER A 550 33.33 10.76 1.28
C SER A 550 32.95 11.61 2.51
N ASP A 551 32.72 12.91 2.29
CA ASP A 551 32.18 13.83 3.30
C ASP A 551 30.68 13.59 3.57
N LEU A 552 30.03 12.67 2.84
CA LEU A 552 28.62 12.37 3.05
C LEU A 552 28.42 11.52 4.30
N THR A 553 27.39 11.87 5.06
CA THR A 553 26.92 11.00 6.13
C THR A 553 26.07 9.88 5.54
N HIS A 554 26.36 8.65 5.94
CA HIS A 554 25.58 7.45 5.63
C HIS A 554 25.00 6.86 6.92
N PRO A 555 23.82 6.22 6.88
CA PRO A 555 23.39 5.35 7.97
C PRO A 555 24.48 4.31 8.27
N GLU A 556 24.70 4.02 9.55
CA GLU A 556 25.78 3.13 9.98
C GLU A 556 25.63 1.73 9.38
N LEU A 557 24.42 1.17 9.45
CA LEU A 557 24.08 -0.13 8.90
C LEU A 557 22.81 -0.01 8.06
N MET A 558 22.83 -0.53 6.85
CA MET A 558 21.66 -0.56 5.96
C MET A 558 21.37 -1.99 5.57
N LEU A 559 20.11 -2.43 5.69
CA LEU A 559 19.69 -3.72 5.15
C LEU A 559 19.93 -3.71 3.64
N ARG A 560 20.73 -4.65 3.15
CA ARG A 560 21.08 -4.75 1.73
C ARG A 560 20.71 -6.07 1.09
N ALA A 561 20.47 -7.11 1.89
CA ALA A 561 19.88 -8.35 1.43
C ALA A 561 19.31 -9.17 2.59
N PHE A 562 18.43 -10.12 2.27
CA PHE A 562 17.91 -11.08 3.24
C PHE A 562 17.59 -12.42 2.57
N HIS A 563 17.48 -13.47 3.38
CA HIS A 563 17.06 -14.79 2.92
C HIS A 563 16.34 -15.53 4.04
N LYS A 564 15.24 -16.22 3.73
CA LYS A 564 14.50 -17.02 4.70
C LYS A 564 14.84 -18.51 4.56
N VAL A 565 15.43 -19.08 5.59
CA VAL A 565 15.61 -20.53 5.74
C VAL A 565 14.30 -21.11 6.27
N LYS A 566 13.75 -22.10 5.57
CA LYS A 566 12.43 -22.67 5.88
C LYS A 566 12.55 -24.01 6.59
N ASP A 567 11.80 -24.15 7.68
CA ASP A 567 11.54 -25.39 8.40
C ASP A 567 12.79 -26.24 8.68
N LEU A 568 13.89 -25.58 9.07
CA LEU A 568 15.14 -26.23 9.41
C LEU A 568 14.91 -27.14 10.62
N ALA A 569 15.18 -28.44 10.45
CA ALA A 569 15.03 -29.42 11.52
C ALA A 569 15.96 -29.13 12.70
N SER A 570 15.60 -29.59 13.89
CA SER A 570 16.45 -29.49 15.09
C SER A 570 17.83 -30.09 14.84
N GLY A 571 18.89 -29.36 15.18
CA GLY A 571 20.29 -29.75 14.98
C GLY A 571 20.79 -29.65 13.54
N ALA A 572 19.93 -29.36 12.55
CA ALA A 572 20.34 -29.23 11.17
C ALA A 572 20.98 -27.86 10.89
N SER A 573 21.91 -27.85 9.93
CA SER A 573 22.56 -26.65 9.42
C SER A 573 22.29 -26.48 7.93
N GLN A 574 22.12 -25.24 7.48
CA GLN A 574 22.00 -24.89 6.07
C GLN A 574 22.99 -23.76 5.74
N LYS A 575 23.73 -23.92 4.64
CA LYS A 575 24.50 -22.83 4.05
C LYS A 575 23.59 -21.98 3.16
N VAL A 576 23.62 -20.68 3.37
CA VAL A 576 22.84 -19.69 2.64
C VAL A 576 23.82 -18.78 1.90
N THR A 577 23.67 -18.66 0.58
CA THR A 577 24.44 -17.73 -0.24
C THR A 577 23.55 -16.57 -0.64
N ILE A 578 23.97 -15.35 -0.30
CA ILE A 578 23.26 -14.11 -0.55
C ILE A 578 24.08 -13.28 -1.54
N THR A 579 23.44 -12.80 -2.61
CA THR A 579 24.07 -11.90 -3.58
C THR A 579 24.02 -10.46 -3.07
N VAL A 580 25.17 -9.79 -3.11
CA VAL A 580 25.35 -8.35 -2.88
C VAL A 580 25.65 -7.73 -4.24
N ASP A 581 24.71 -6.97 -4.79
CA ASP A 581 24.80 -6.36 -6.11
C ASP A 581 25.14 -4.86 -6.05
N LYS A 582 25.21 -4.18 -7.20
CA LYS A 582 25.51 -2.73 -7.25
C LYS A 582 24.59 -1.89 -6.37
N TYR A 583 23.33 -2.27 -6.19
CA TYR A 583 22.35 -1.51 -5.40
C TYR A 583 22.64 -1.60 -3.91
N ALA A 584 23.19 -2.74 -3.46
CA ALA A 584 23.61 -2.95 -2.08
C ALA A 584 24.79 -2.07 -1.66
N VAL A 585 25.64 -1.66 -2.60
CA VAL A 585 26.89 -0.94 -2.32
C VAL A 585 26.93 0.46 -2.92
N SER A 586 25.78 0.97 -3.38
CA SER A 586 25.66 2.32 -3.92
C SER A 586 24.93 3.27 -2.98
N TYR A 587 25.24 4.56 -3.13
CA TYR A 587 24.47 5.70 -2.63
C TYR A 587 24.21 6.69 -3.76
N TRP A 588 23.26 7.60 -3.60
CA TRP A 588 22.98 8.64 -4.59
C TRP A 588 23.77 9.92 -4.27
N GLU A 589 24.50 10.44 -5.26
CA GLU A 589 25.28 11.68 -5.16
C GLU A 589 24.57 12.81 -5.91
N ASP A 590 24.01 13.76 -5.16
CA ASP A 590 23.23 14.88 -5.70
C ASP A 590 24.06 15.77 -6.62
N ARG A 591 25.36 15.99 -6.32
CA ARG A 591 26.22 16.91 -7.08
C ARG A 591 26.47 16.46 -8.52
N ILE A 592 26.44 15.17 -8.77
CA ILE A 592 26.68 14.58 -10.11
C ILE A 592 25.46 13.84 -10.64
N THR A 593 24.36 13.76 -9.88
CA THR A 593 23.09 13.12 -10.24
C THR A 593 23.26 11.66 -10.69
N ARG A 594 24.05 10.90 -9.92
CA ARG A 594 24.35 9.49 -10.20
C ARG A 594 24.36 8.64 -8.94
N TRP A 595 24.09 7.36 -9.10
CA TRP A 595 24.47 6.35 -8.13
C TRP A 595 25.99 6.13 -8.17
N VAL A 596 26.60 6.03 -6.99
CA VAL A 596 28.04 5.87 -6.82
C VAL A 596 28.33 4.65 -5.96
N ILE A 597 29.14 3.74 -6.50
CA ILE A 597 29.93 2.78 -5.72
C ILE A 597 31.29 3.43 -5.50
N GLU A 598 31.57 3.79 -4.25
CA GLU A 598 32.83 4.43 -3.90
C GLU A 598 33.94 3.39 -3.73
N LYS A 599 35.18 3.77 -4.06
CA LYS A 599 36.35 2.98 -3.69
C LYS A 599 36.54 3.04 -2.17
N GLY A 600 36.88 1.92 -1.55
CA GLY A 600 37.11 1.89 -0.11
C GLY A 600 36.74 0.57 0.53
N GLU A 601 36.88 0.54 1.85
CA GLU A 601 36.49 -0.61 2.66
C GLU A 601 35.02 -0.47 3.08
N TYR A 602 34.25 -1.51 2.79
CA TYR A 602 32.85 -1.66 3.18
C TYR A 602 32.78 -2.68 4.32
N GLY A 603 31.88 -2.43 5.28
CA GLY A 603 31.58 -3.38 6.34
C GLY A 603 30.35 -4.22 5.99
N VAL A 604 30.37 -5.48 6.40
CA VAL A 604 29.24 -6.41 6.29
C VAL A 604 28.93 -6.94 7.68
N LYS A 605 27.66 -6.90 8.08
CA LYS A 605 27.16 -7.54 9.30
C LYS A 605 25.98 -8.44 8.98
N VAL A 606 25.93 -9.62 9.60
CA VAL A 606 24.88 -10.64 9.35
C VAL A 606 24.30 -11.13 10.67
N GLY A 607 22.97 -11.28 10.71
CA GLY A 607 22.26 -11.81 11.88
C GLY A 607 20.75 -11.90 11.72
N SER A 608 20.05 -11.82 12.86
CA SER A 608 18.61 -12.11 12.98
C SER A 608 17.73 -10.87 13.08
N SER A 609 18.30 -9.70 13.36
CA SER A 609 17.63 -8.39 13.47
C SER A 609 18.64 -7.25 13.37
N SER A 610 18.18 -6.01 13.23
CA SER A 610 19.08 -4.84 13.11
C SER A 610 19.94 -4.57 14.36
N ASP A 611 19.60 -5.18 15.49
CA ASP A 611 20.30 -5.09 16.78
C ASP A 611 20.99 -6.40 17.22
N SER A 612 20.85 -7.49 16.45
CA SER A 612 21.46 -8.79 16.73
C SER A 612 22.19 -9.31 15.50
N LEU A 613 23.44 -8.85 15.34
CA LEU A 613 24.30 -9.11 14.18
C LEU A 613 25.63 -9.76 14.63
N PRO A 614 25.64 -11.06 14.97
CA PRO A 614 26.81 -11.72 15.57
C PRO A 614 27.99 -11.91 14.62
N LEU A 615 27.76 -11.86 13.30
CA LEU A 615 28.81 -12.03 12.30
C LEU A 615 29.16 -10.69 11.65
N SER A 616 30.46 -10.44 11.49
CA SER A 616 30.99 -9.26 10.80
C SER A 616 32.15 -9.62 9.88
N SER A 617 32.26 -8.93 8.75
CA SER A 617 33.39 -9.01 7.82
C SER A 617 33.56 -7.68 7.10
N THR A 618 34.63 -7.54 6.30
CA THR A 618 34.84 -6.38 5.42
C THR A 618 35.22 -6.85 4.02
N PHE A 619 34.99 -5.99 3.02
CA PHE A 619 35.52 -6.17 1.68
C PHE A 619 35.96 -4.83 1.10
N VAL A 620 36.90 -4.86 0.15
CA VAL A 620 37.46 -3.65 -0.46
C VAL A 620 37.01 -3.53 -1.90
N VAL A 621 36.41 -2.39 -2.25
CA VAL A 621 36.16 -2.00 -3.63
C VAL A 621 37.36 -1.21 -4.12
N SER A 622 38.14 -1.81 -5.03
CA SER A 622 39.37 -1.20 -5.57
C SER A 622 39.10 -0.19 -6.68
N LYS A 623 37.98 -0.33 -7.40
CA LYS A 623 37.56 0.55 -8.49
C LYS A 623 36.11 0.97 -8.29
N GLY A 624 35.90 2.28 -8.14
CA GLY A 624 34.54 2.84 -8.05
C GLY A 624 33.77 2.71 -9.36
N LEU A 625 32.45 2.90 -9.27
CA LEU A 625 31.53 2.85 -10.39
C LEU A 625 30.46 3.94 -10.23
N GLU A 626 30.14 4.62 -11.31
CA GLU A 626 29.00 5.55 -11.36
C GLU A 626 27.95 5.01 -12.34
N TRP A 627 26.67 5.13 -11.99
CA TRP A 627 25.58 4.59 -12.82
C TRP A 627 24.26 5.35 -12.63
N ASN A 628 23.33 5.16 -13.57
CA ASN A 628 21.94 5.62 -13.54
C ASN A 628 21.07 4.53 -14.20
N GLY A 629 19.74 4.57 -14.02
CA GLY A 629 18.85 3.59 -14.66
C GLY A 629 18.69 2.31 -13.86
N LEU A 630 18.41 1.21 -14.58
CA LEU A 630 18.29 -0.14 -14.03
C LEU A 630 19.41 -1.04 -14.54
#